data_AF-A0A2M8PN72-F1
#
_entry.id   AF-A0A2M8PN72-F1
#
_cell.length_a   1.000
_cell.length_b   1.000
_cell.length_c   1.000
_cell.angle_alpha   90.00
_cell.angle_beta   90.00
_cell.angle_gamma   90.00
#
_symmetry.space_group_name_H-M   'P 1'
#
loop_
_entity.id
_entity.type
_entity.pdbx_description
1 polymer ?
#
loop_
_entity_poly.entity_id
_entity_poly.type
_entity_poly.pdbx_seq_one_letter_code
_entity_poly.pdbx_strand_id
1 'polypeptide(L)'
;MTSKRQSIEQERAASAWQVIEPYIETEKEFQKKYGTLARKLPAMIQMNGLGSTLAFLKSKGKQDNKDAHNVLFNHLSAWVLKRVHATRQNKDLLDFVRNEDVDKYRQATAEAIQYGIWLKRYVEANDWGSAEGDDGD
;
A
#
# COMPACT_ATOMS: atom_id res chain seq x y z
N MET A 1 21.03 28.50 -2.66
CA MET A 1 20.22 27.53 -1.88
C MET A 1 20.14 26.24 -2.68
N THR A 2 20.97 25.25 -2.34
CA THR A 2 20.97 23.93 -3.00
C THR A 2 19.80 23.13 -2.46
N SER A 3 18.71 23.04 -3.22
CA SER A 3 17.63 22.09 -2.93
C SER A 3 18.23 20.69 -2.90
N LYS A 4 18.32 20.05 -1.73
CA LYS A 4 18.67 18.62 -1.61
C LYS A 4 17.60 17.85 -2.38
N ARG A 5 17.89 17.43 -3.61
CA ARG A 5 17.04 16.49 -4.35
C ARG A 5 16.94 15.23 -3.51
N GLN A 6 15.77 14.97 -2.92
CA GLN A 6 15.50 13.71 -2.25
C GLN A 6 15.50 12.59 -3.28
N SER A 7 16.03 11.43 -2.93
CA SER A 7 15.93 10.25 -3.80
C SER A 7 14.49 9.73 -3.79
N ILE A 8 14.09 9.02 -4.84
CA ILE A 8 12.77 8.39 -4.88
C ILE A 8 12.55 7.43 -3.69
N GLU A 9 13.59 6.75 -3.23
CA GLU A 9 13.53 5.91 -2.04
C GLU A 9 13.22 6.72 -0.78
N GLN A 10 13.79 7.92 -0.64
CA GLN A 10 13.48 8.82 0.48
C GLN A 10 12.03 9.30 0.41
N GLU A 11 11.51 9.62 -0.79
CA GLU A 11 10.10 10.01 -0.94
C GLU A 11 9.15 8.85 -0.60
N ARG A 12 9.45 7.62 -1.04
CA ARG A 12 8.67 6.42 -0.71
C ARG A 12 8.67 6.17 0.79
N ALA A 13 9.84 6.21 1.42
CA ALA A 13 9.99 6.03 2.85
C ALA A 13 9.23 7.10 3.65
N ALA A 14 9.31 8.37 3.24
CA ALA A 14 8.60 9.46 3.89
C ALA A 14 7.08 9.31 3.76
N SER A 15 6.58 9.01 2.56
CA SER A 15 5.15 8.79 2.33
C SER A 15 4.62 7.58 3.09
N ALA A 16 5.36 6.47 3.09
CA ALA A 16 4.97 5.26 3.81
C ALA A 16 4.93 5.51 5.33
N TRP A 17 5.87 6.27 5.88
CA TRP A 17 5.82 6.68 7.29
C TRP A 17 4.60 7.55 7.58
N GLN A 18 4.37 8.58 6.76
CA GLN A 18 3.25 9.51 6.93
C GLN A 18 1.89 8.82 7.01
N VAL A 19 1.69 7.72 6.27
CA VAL A 19 0.43 6.96 6.29
C VAL A 19 0.36 5.90 7.39
N ILE A 20 1.49 5.52 7.99
CA ILE A 20 1.57 4.50 9.05
C ILE A 20 1.54 5.13 10.44
N GLU A 21 2.24 6.25 10.63
CA GLU A 21 2.39 6.96 11.90
C GLU A 21 1.04 7.22 12.62
N PRO A 22 -0.05 7.65 11.95
CA PRO A 22 -1.33 7.88 12.62
C PRO A 22 -1.97 6.63 13.23
N TYR A 23 -1.51 5.43 12.84
CA TYR A 23 -2.08 4.16 13.27
C TYR A 23 -1.26 3.46 14.38
N ILE A 24 -0.15 4.06 14.84
CA ILE A 24 0.70 3.52 15.93
C ILE A 24 -0.07 3.37 17.25
N GLU A 25 -1.03 4.25 17.51
CA GLU A 25 -1.85 4.24 18.73
C GLU A 25 -3.26 3.68 18.50
N THR A 26 -3.51 3.03 17.35
CA THR A 26 -4.82 2.44 17.04
C THR A 26 -5.01 1.04 17.63
N GLU A 27 -6.22 0.50 17.51
CA GLU A 27 -6.57 -0.83 18.01
C GLU A 27 -5.62 -1.91 17.47
N LYS A 28 -5.20 -2.82 18.35
CA LYS A 28 -4.28 -3.93 18.01
C LYS A 28 -4.81 -4.82 16.88
N GLU A 29 -6.13 -4.99 16.80
CA GLU A 29 -6.80 -5.71 15.70
C GLU A 29 -6.55 -5.05 14.33
N PHE A 30 -6.66 -3.73 14.25
CA PHE A 30 -6.34 -2.99 13.03
C PHE A 30 -4.86 -3.16 12.67
N GLN A 31 -3.95 -2.96 13.64
CA GLN A 31 -2.51 -3.11 13.43
C GLN A 31 -2.16 -4.52 12.93
N LYS A 32 -2.69 -5.56 13.57
CA LYS A 32 -2.49 -6.97 13.18
C LYS A 32 -2.96 -7.24 11.75
N LYS A 33 -4.17 -6.78 11.41
CA LYS A 33 -4.77 -6.98 10.09
C LYS A 33 -4.02 -6.20 9.01
N TYR A 34 -3.76 -4.91 9.22
CA TYR A 34 -3.01 -4.06 8.27
C TYR A 34 -1.58 -4.56 8.09
N GLY A 35 -0.89 -4.90 9.17
CA GLY A 35 0.47 -5.44 9.13
C GLY A 35 0.56 -6.76 8.35
N THR A 36 -0.40 -7.67 8.55
CA THR A 36 -0.48 -8.92 7.78
C THR A 36 -0.65 -8.64 6.28
N LEU A 37 -1.53 -7.71 5.92
CA LEU A 37 -1.77 -7.33 4.52
C LEU A 37 -0.55 -6.65 3.89
N ALA A 38 0.04 -5.68 4.57
CA ALA A 38 1.19 -4.91 4.10
C ALA A 38 2.43 -5.80 3.89
N ARG A 39 2.68 -6.79 4.77
CA ARG A 39 3.76 -7.77 4.58
C ARG A 39 3.59 -8.63 3.32
N LYS A 40 2.34 -9.01 3.00
CA LYS A 40 2.01 -9.84 1.83
C LYS A 40 1.92 -9.03 0.54
N LEU A 41 1.69 -7.72 0.63
CA LEU A 41 1.36 -6.87 -0.51
C LEU A 41 2.36 -6.95 -1.68
N PRO A 42 3.70 -6.84 -1.49
CA PRO A 42 4.63 -6.89 -2.61
C PRO A 42 4.56 -8.22 -3.37
N ALA A 43 4.50 -9.33 -2.62
CA ALA A 43 4.40 -10.67 -3.19
C ALA A 43 3.05 -10.88 -3.89
N MET A 44 1.95 -10.41 -3.30
CA MET A 44 0.62 -10.48 -3.93
C MET A 44 0.60 -9.76 -5.29
N ILE A 45 1.19 -8.57 -5.39
CA ILE A 45 1.26 -7.82 -6.65
C ILE A 45 2.12 -8.56 -7.67
N GLN A 46 3.27 -9.11 -7.26
CA GLN A 46 4.16 -9.86 -8.14
C GLN A 46 3.51 -11.14 -8.68
N MET A 47 2.80 -11.89 -7.83
CA MET A 47 2.21 -13.18 -8.19
C MET A 47 0.88 -13.05 -8.93
N ASN A 48 -0.01 -12.17 -8.47
CA ASN A 48 -1.39 -12.08 -8.95
C ASN A 48 -1.66 -10.86 -9.84
N GLY A 49 -0.67 -9.97 -9.96
CA GLY A 49 -0.80 -8.69 -10.65
C GLY A 49 -1.42 -7.59 -9.79
N LEU A 50 -1.21 -6.35 -10.23
CA LEU A 50 -1.71 -5.15 -9.55
C LEU A 50 -3.25 -5.09 -9.57
N GLY A 51 -3.88 -5.32 -10.73
CA GLY A 51 -5.34 -5.25 -10.87
C GLY A 51 -6.09 -6.20 -9.92
N SER A 52 -5.69 -7.47 -9.89
CA SER A 52 -6.29 -8.49 -9.00
C SER A 52 -6.12 -8.15 -7.52
N THR A 53 -4.93 -7.67 -7.15
CA THR A 53 -4.63 -7.26 -5.77
C THR A 53 -5.51 -6.08 -5.33
N LEU A 54 -5.67 -5.08 -6.20
CA LEU A 54 -6.52 -3.92 -5.93
C LEU A 54 -8.00 -4.31 -5.81
N ALA A 55 -8.48 -5.19 -6.69
CA ALA A 55 -9.85 -5.71 -6.63
C ALA A 55 -10.09 -6.47 -5.32
N PHE A 56 -9.14 -7.31 -4.90
CA PHE A 56 -9.19 -8.01 -3.62
C PHE A 56 -9.31 -7.02 -2.44
N LEU A 57 -8.40 -6.05 -2.33
CA LEU A 57 -8.41 -5.08 -1.23
C LEU A 57 -9.72 -4.30 -1.19
N LYS A 58 -10.16 -3.78 -2.34
CA LYS A 58 -11.40 -3.01 -2.45
C LYS A 58 -12.64 -3.85 -2.12
N SER A 59 -12.68 -5.13 -2.52
CA SER A 59 -13.81 -6.01 -2.21
C SER A 59 -13.93 -6.32 -0.71
N LYS A 60 -12.81 -6.53 -0.02
CA LYS A 60 -12.78 -6.85 1.42
C LYS A 60 -13.03 -5.63 2.30
N GLY A 61 -12.64 -4.44 1.85
CA GLY A 61 -12.83 -3.18 2.58
C GLY A 61 -14.13 -2.43 2.28
N LYS A 62 -14.99 -2.94 1.38
CA LYS A 62 -16.14 -2.18 0.84
C LYS A 62 -17.15 -1.70 1.90
N GLN A 63 -17.30 -2.43 3.00
CA GLN A 63 -18.34 -2.16 4.01
C GLN A 63 -17.91 -1.16 5.08
N ASP A 64 -16.61 -0.99 5.29
CA ASP A 64 -16.07 -0.11 6.33
C ASP A 64 -14.84 0.62 5.82
N ASN A 65 -14.92 1.95 5.80
CA ASN A 65 -13.82 2.80 5.35
C ASN A 65 -12.59 2.69 6.26
N LYS A 66 -12.78 2.28 7.52
CA LYS A 66 -11.72 2.05 8.51
C LYS A 66 -11.14 0.64 8.43
N ASP A 67 -11.69 -0.25 7.61
CA ASP A 67 -11.13 -1.59 7.42
C ASP A 67 -9.71 -1.52 6.87
N ALA A 68 -8.81 -2.34 7.42
CA ALA A 68 -7.42 -2.36 7.02
C ALA A 68 -7.20 -2.62 5.51
N HIS A 69 -8.09 -3.37 4.83
CA HIS A 69 -8.00 -3.56 3.38
C HIS A 69 -8.29 -2.27 2.63
N ASN A 70 -9.32 -1.52 3.07
CA ASN A 70 -9.67 -0.24 2.45
C ASN A 70 -8.59 0.81 2.69
N VAL A 71 -8.07 0.87 3.92
CA VAL A 71 -6.99 1.79 4.28
C VAL A 71 -5.73 1.48 3.45
N LEU A 72 -5.33 0.21 3.34
CA LEU A 72 -4.18 -0.18 2.52
C LEU A 72 -4.39 0.13 1.03
N PHE A 73 -5.59 -0.13 0.50
CA PHE A 73 -5.97 0.24 -0.86
C PHE A 73 -5.80 1.74 -1.10
N ASN A 74 -6.29 2.58 -0.18
CA ASN A 74 -6.20 4.03 -0.29
C ASN A 74 -4.76 4.53 -0.21
N HIS A 75 -3.95 4.00 0.70
CA HIS A 75 -2.53 4.35 0.82
C HIS A 75 -1.76 4.02 -0.45
N LEU A 76 -1.96 2.82 -1.00
CA LEU A 76 -1.34 2.41 -2.25
C LEU A 76 -1.82 3.27 -3.43
N SER A 77 -3.13 3.50 -3.51
CA SER A 77 -3.74 4.30 -4.57
C SER A 77 -3.22 5.72 -4.59
N ALA A 78 -3.21 6.40 -3.45
CA ALA A 78 -2.75 7.78 -3.33
C ALA A 78 -1.28 7.95 -3.77
N TRP A 79 -0.39 7.04 -3.32
CA TRP A 79 1.01 7.10 -3.70
C TRP A 79 1.22 6.83 -5.19
N VAL A 80 0.69 5.71 -5.70
CA VAL A 80 0.98 5.28 -7.07
C VAL A 80 0.40 6.24 -8.09
N LEU A 81 -0.83 6.73 -7.89
CA LEU A 81 -1.45 7.72 -8.80
C LEU A 81 -0.62 9.01 -8.89
N LYS A 82 -0.08 9.48 -7.75
CA LYS A 82 0.82 10.63 -7.72
C LYS A 82 2.09 10.37 -8.55
N ARG A 83 2.67 9.16 -8.44
CA ARG A 83 3.93 8.78 -9.09
C ARG A 83 3.81 8.54 -10.60
N VAL A 84 2.68 8.01 -11.05
CA VAL A 84 2.44 7.79 -12.50
C VAL A 84 1.88 9.02 -13.22
N HIS A 85 1.77 10.14 -12.49
CA HIS A 85 1.17 11.40 -12.95
C HIS A 85 -0.25 11.19 -13.51
N ALA A 86 -1.06 10.43 -12.78
CA ALA A 86 -2.44 10.16 -13.17
C ALA A 86 -3.24 11.46 -13.32
N THR A 87 -4.11 11.51 -14.32
CA THR A 87 -5.02 12.65 -14.51
C THR A 87 -6.14 12.64 -13.46
N ARG A 88 -6.75 13.80 -13.22
CA ARG A 88 -7.87 13.96 -12.26
C ARG A 88 -9.14 13.15 -12.63
N GLN A 89 -9.18 12.52 -13.81
CA GLN A 89 -10.31 11.72 -14.24
C GLN A 89 -10.37 10.36 -13.53
N ASN A 90 -9.23 9.87 -13.06
CA ASN A 90 -9.13 8.58 -12.39
C ASN A 90 -9.59 8.69 -10.94
N LYS A 91 -10.59 7.90 -10.56
CA LYS A 91 -11.15 7.93 -9.19
C LYS A 91 -10.21 7.31 -8.16
N ASP A 92 -9.59 6.20 -8.53
CA ASP A 92 -8.65 5.45 -7.73
C ASP A 92 -7.71 4.64 -8.64
N LEU A 93 -6.74 3.96 -8.04
CA LEU A 93 -5.75 3.19 -8.78
C LEU A 93 -6.36 2.00 -9.53
N LEU A 94 -7.46 1.42 -9.04
CA LEU A 94 -8.12 0.32 -9.75
C LEU A 94 -8.81 0.84 -11.03
N ASP A 95 -9.41 2.03 -10.96
CA ASP A 95 -9.94 2.73 -12.13
C ASP A 95 -8.82 3.07 -13.13
N PHE A 96 -7.71 3.63 -12.65
CA PHE A 96 -6.53 3.95 -13.46
C PHE A 96 -6.01 2.74 -14.25
N VAL A 97 -5.72 1.63 -13.57
CA VAL A 97 -5.11 0.45 -14.23
C VAL A 97 -6.04 -0.27 -15.20
N ARG A 98 -7.35 0.03 -15.17
CA ARG A 98 -8.35 -0.53 -16.10
C ARG A 98 -8.51 0.28 -17.37
N ASN A 99 -8.20 1.58 -17.33
CA ASN A 99 -8.49 2.53 -18.40
C ASN A 99 -7.23 3.01 -19.13
N GLU A 100 -6.05 2.86 -18.53
CA GLU A 100 -4.79 3.34 -19.08
C GLU A 100 -4.04 2.26 -19.89
N ASP A 101 -3.02 2.69 -20.63
CA ASP A 101 -2.23 1.80 -21.48
C ASP A 101 -1.31 0.84 -20.71
N VAL A 102 -0.71 -0.11 -21.44
CA VAL A 102 0.18 -1.14 -20.91
C VAL A 102 1.43 -0.55 -20.25
N ASP A 103 1.98 0.55 -20.76
CA ASP A 103 3.18 1.15 -20.20
C ASP A 103 2.88 1.81 -18.85
N LYS A 104 1.77 2.53 -18.76
CA LYS A 104 1.25 3.09 -17.50
C LYS A 104 0.91 2.00 -16.49
N TYR A 105 0.30 0.89 -16.94
CA TYR A 105 0.04 -0.26 -16.08
C TYR A 105 1.34 -0.85 -15.50
N ARG A 106 2.37 -1.02 -16.32
CA ARG A 106 3.68 -1.55 -15.89
C ARG A 106 4.39 -0.59 -14.93
N GLN A 107 4.36 0.71 -15.21
CA GLN A 107 4.90 1.74 -14.30
C GLN A 107 4.18 1.70 -12.95
N ALA A 108 2.84 1.66 -12.95
CA ALA A 108 2.05 1.56 -11.72
C ALA A 108 2.36 0.29 -10.93
N THR A 109 2.53 -0.85 -11.62
CA THR A 109 2.87 -2.14 -10.99
C THR A 109 4.24 -2.08 -10.32
N ALA A 110 5.26 -1.58 -11.03
CA ALA A 110 6.60 -1.44 -10.47
C ALA A 110 6.62 -0.51 -9.25
N GLU A 111 5.93 0.63 -9.34
CA GLU A 111 5.84 1.59 -8.24
C GLU A 111 5.08 1.02 -7.04
N ALA A 112 3.97 0.31 -7.27
CA ALA A 112 3.17 -0.31 -6.22
C ALA A 112 3.98 -1.36 -5.42
N ILE A 113 4.83 -2.14 -6.10
CA ILE A 113 5.73 -3.09 -5.44
C ILE A 113 6.74 -2.35 -4.56
N GLN A 114 7.42 -1.33 -5.09
CA GLN A 114 8.44 -0.60 -4.33
C GLN A 114 7.86 0.15 -3.13
N TYR A 115 6.67 0.73 -3.29
CA TYR A 115 5.96 1.35 -2.17
C TYR A 115 5.49 0.32 -1.14
N GLY A 116 4.97 -0.82 -1.61
CA GLY A 116 4.59 -1.93 -0.74
C GLY A 116 5.74 -2.45 0.12
N ILE A 117 6.97 -2.43 -0.40
CA ILE A 117 8.18 -2.79 0.37
C ILE A 117 8.41 -1.80 1.53
N TRP A 118 8.22 -0.50 1.31
CA TRP A 118 8.33 0.50 2.38
C TRP A 118 7.21 0.38 3.42
N LEU A 119 5.97 0.13 3.00
CA LEU A 119 4.88 -0.16 3.93
C LEU A 119 5.20 -1.40 4.77
N LYS A 120 5.67 -2.48 4.15
CA LYS A 120 6.13 -3.70 4.82
C LYS A 120 7.19 -3.39 5.88
N ARG A 121 8.24 -2.65 5.53
CA ARG A 121 9.35 -2.32 6.44
C ARG A 121 8.86 -1.61 7.70
N TYR A 122 7.95 -0.65 7.57
CA TYR A 122 7.46 0.11 8.71
C TYR A 122 6.49 -0.69 9.58
N VAL A 123 5.64 -1.55 9.01
CA VAL A 123 4.80 -2.43 9.84
C VAL A 123 5.63 -3.48 10.58
N GLU A 124 6.73 -3.95 9.99
CA GLU A 124 7.70 -4.84 10.65
C GLU A 124 8.46 -4.11 11.77
N ALA A 125 8.91 -2.87 11.51
CA ALA A 125 9.61 -2.06 12.52
C ALA A 125 8.72 -1.72 13.73
N ASN A 126 7.39 -1.66 13.55
CA ASN A 126 6.42 -1.46 14.62
C ASN A 126 5.80 -2.77 15.15
N ASP A 127 6.31 -3.93 14.72
CA ASP A 127 5.86 -5.26 15.13
C ASP A 127 4.37 -5.58 14.87
N TRP A 128 3.74 -4.90 13.91
CA TRP A 128 2.32 -5.06 13.64
C TRP A 128 2.04 -6.36 12.91
N GLY A 129 1.32 -7.33 13.45
CA GLY A 129 0.95 -8.55 12.72
C GLY A 129 2.02 -9.64 12.70
N SER A 130 3.00 -9.54 13.61
CA SER A 130 3.76 -10.69 14.07
C SER A 130 2.81 -11.62 14.82
N ALA A 131 2.88 -12.92 14.54
CA ALA A 131 2.14 -13.92 15.29
C ALA A 131 2.90 -14.20 16.59
N GLU A 132 2.64 -13.42 17.63
CA GLU A 132 2.75 -13.97 18.98
C GLU A 132 1.42 -14.70 19.24
N GLY A 133 1.48 -16.04 19.28
CA GLY A 133 0.33 -16.92 19.52
C GLY A 133 0.13 -18.09 18.56
N ASP A 134 1.19 -18.61 17.94
CA ASP A 134 1.21 -20.00 17.45
C ASP A 134 2.07 -20.86 18.40
N ASP A 135 1.78 -20.77 19.69
CA ASP A 135 2.12 -21.84 20.63
C ASP A 135 1.00 -22.88 20.49
N GLY A 136 1.22 -23.80 19.56
CA GLY A 136 0.36 -24.95 19.33
C GLY A 136 0.23 -25.82 20.57
N ASP A 137 -1.03 -26.18 20.82
CA ASP A 137 -1.55 -27.28 21.64
C ASP A 137 -0.86 -28.62 21.33
#